data_AF-A0A1C5G6N6-F1
#
_entry.id   AF-A0A1C5G6N6-F1
#
_cell.length_a   1.000
_cell.length_b   1.000
_cell.length_c   1.000
_cell.angle_alpha   90.00
_cell.angle_beta   90.00
_cell.angle_gamma   90.00
#
_symmetry.space_group_name_H-M   'P 1'
#
loop_
_entity.id
_entity.type
_entity.pdbx_description
1 polymer ?
#
loop_
_entity_poly.entity_id
_entity_poly.type
_entity_poly.pdbx_seq_one_letter_code
_entity_poly.pdbx_strand_id
1 'polypeptide(L)'
;MSGLSFDVTTDTGRKVMSWADTVRVNKLNAMADALQEALRAPVRRPTEEEDQAVLACNRRVREHNARVLAERERQEAARQRRENEREAAKVRKSMCGECFTVLPASGVCGNCC
;
A
#
# COMPACT_ATOMS: atom_id res chain seq x y z
N MET A 1 23.57 -1.87 -27.22
CA MET A 1 22.99 -2.61 -28.36
C MET A 1 21.82 -1.80 -28.90
N SER A 2 22.09 -0.92 -29.85
CA SER A 2 21.07 -0.07 -30.49
C SER A 2 20.44 -0.89 -31.61
N GLY A 3 19.16 -1.21 -31.49
CA GLY A 3 18.42 -1.94 -32.52
C GLY A 3 18.35 -1.10 -33.80
N LEU A 4 18.85 -1.67 -34.90
CA LEU A 4 18.69 -1.11 -36.23
C LEU A 4 17.19 -1.09 -36.58
N SER A 5 16.54 0.07 -36.52
CA SER A 5 15.22 0.24 -37.15
C SER A 5 15.43 0.53 -38.63
N PHE A 6 15.20 -0.49 -39.47
CA PHE A 6 15.23 -0.35 -40.92
C PHE A 6 13.89 0.21 -41.39
N ASP A 7 13.83 1.53 -41.64
CA ASP A 7 12.66 2.19 -42.20
C ASP A 7 12.61 1.93 -43.72
N VAL A 8 11.83 0.92 -44.13
CA VAL A 8 11.59 0.65 -45.55
C VAL A 8 10.61 1.70 -46.08
N THR A 9 11.09 2.67 -46.85
CA THR A 9 10.24 3.55 -47.67
C THR A 9 10.12 2.98 -49.08
N THR A 10 8.90 2.82 -49.59
CA THR A 10 8.68 2.48 -51.01
C THR A 10 9.11 3.63 -51.93
N ASP A 11 9.32 3.35 -53.22
CA ASP A 11 9.68 4.35 -54.26
C ASP A 11 8.70 5.54 -54.39
N THR A 12 7.53 5.46 -53.74
CA THR A 12 6.54 6.55 -53.66
C THR A 12 6.67 7.43 -52.41
N GLY A 13 7.74 7.25 -51.62
CA GLY A 13 7.98 7.98 -50.37
C GLY A 13 7.09 7.55 -49.20
N ARG A 14 6.26 6.49 -49.36
CA ARG A 14 5.44 5.96 -48.28
C ARG A 14 6.25 5.03 -47.39
N LYS A 15 6.31 5.36 -46.10
CA LYS A 15 6.89 4.55 -45.04
C LYS A 15 6.09 3.25 -44.90
N VAL A 16 6.71 2.11 -45.19
CA VAL A 16 6.12 0.80 -45.01
C VAL A 16 6.24 0.46 -43.54
N MET A 17 5.10 0.31 -42.86
CA MET A 17 5.09 -0.16 -41.48
C MET A 17 5.65 -1.59 -41.43
N SER A 18 6.51 -1.87 -40.45
CA SER A 18 6.93 -3.24 -40.21
C SER A 18 5.71 -4.10 -39.88
N TRP A 19 5.74 -5.39 -40.24
CA TRP A 19 4.63 -6.30 -39.92
C TRP A 19 4.28 -6.30 -38.42
N ALA A 20 5.29 -6.19 -37.56
CA ALA A 20 5.12 -6.07 -36.11
C ALA A 20 4.37 -4.78 -35.71
N ASP A 21 4.67 -3.65 -36.37
CA ASP A 21 3.96 -2.39 -36.13
C ASP A 21 2.53 -2.44 -36.69
N THR A 22 2.31 -3.10 -37.82
CA THR A 22 0.96 -3.35 -38.36
C THR A 22 0.11 -4.16 -37.38
N VAL A 23 0.64 -5.25 -36.82
CA VAL A 23 -0.06 -6.07 -35.81
C VAL A 23 -0.34 -5.25 -34.54
N ARG A 24 0.61 -4.43 -34.09
CA ARG A 24 0.44 -3.56 -32.92
C ARG A 24 -0.66 -2.52 -33.15
N VAL A 25 -0.66 -1.84 -34.29
CA VAL A 25 -1.68 -0.84 -34.64
C VAL A 25 -3.06 -1.48 -34.74
N ASN A 26 -3.18 -2.65 -35.38
CA ASN A 26 -4.45 -3.37 -35.46
C ASN A 26 -4.99 -3.74 -34.07
N LYS A 27 -4.12 -4.18 -33.15
CA LYS A 27 -4.52 -4.48 -31.77
C LYS A 27 -4.97 -3.23 -31.02
N LEU A 28 -4.28 -2.11 -31.19
CA LEU A 28 -4.66 -0.84 -30.58
C LEU A 28 -6.00 -0.32 -31.11
N ASN A 29 -6.23 -0.43 -32.43
CA ASN A 29 -7.50 -0.08 -33.05
C ASN A 29 -8.64 -0.96 -32.49
N ALA A 30 -8.44 -2.28 -32.41
CA ALA A 30 -9.44 -3.18 -31.83
C ALA A 30 -9.75 -2.86 -30.36
N MET A 31 -8.75 -2.46 -29.57
CA MET A 31 -8.96 -2.03 -28.18
C MET A 31 -9.68 -0.68 -28.10
N ALA A 32 -9.37 0.26 -29.00
CA ALA A 32 -10.05 1.55 -29.09
C ALA A 32 -11.52 1.37 -29.49
N ASP A 33 -11.80 0.50 -30.47
CA ASP A 33 -13.16 0.18 -30.91
C ASP A 33 -13.96 -0.49 -29.77
N ALA A 34 -13.36 -1.45 -29.07
CA ALA A 34 -14.00 -2.10 -27.92
C ALA A 34 -14.28 -1.12 -26.78
N LEU A 35 -13.38 -0.18 -26.51
CA LEU A 35 -13.58 0.87 -25.52
C LEU A 35 -14.68 1.84 -25.97
N GLN A 36 -14.70 2.23 -27.24
CA GLN A 36 -15.71 3.14 -27.79
C GLN A 36 -17.10 2.50 -27.75
N GLU A 37 -17.19 1.19 -27.97
CA GLU A 37 -18.43 0.42 -27.85
C GLU A 37 -18.88 0.31 -26.38
N ALA A 38 -17.95 0.01 -25.46
CA ALA A 38 -18.25 -0.03 -24.03
C ALA A 38 -18.71 1.33 -23.48
N LEU A 39 -18.17 2.43 -24.00
CA LEU A 39 -18.58 3.79 -23.64
C LEU A 39 -19.94 4.19 -24.25
N ARG A 40 -20.31 3.61 -25.39
CA ARG A 40 -21.63 3.78 -26.02
C ARG A 40 -22.71 2.91 -25.37
N ALA A 41 -22.32 1.84 -24.69
CA ALA A 41 -23.26 0.99 -23.98
C ALA A 41 -24.03 1.83 -22.93
N PRO A 42 -25.38 1.75 -22.90
CA PRO A 42 -26.15 2.48 -21.92
C PRO A 42 -25.77 1.97 -20.52
N VAL A 43 -25.23 2.88 -19.70
CA VAL A 43 -24.98 2.59 -18.28
C VAL A 43 -26.34 2.30 -17.64
N ARG A 44 -26.59 1.02 -17.35
CA ARG A 44 -27.79 0.61 -16.61
C ARG A 44 -27.76 1.33 -15.26
N ARG A 45 -28.82 2.07 -14.95
CA ARG A 45 -29.01 2.59 -13.60
C ARG A 45 -29.22 1.41 -12.65
N PRO A 46 -28.48 1.33 -11.54
CA PRO A 46 -28.76 0.35 -10.50
C PRO A 46 -30.23 0.41 -10.07
N THR A 47 -30.77 -0.75 -9.74
CA THR A 47 -32.10 -0.86 -9.13
C THR A 47 -32.02 -0.45 -7.66
N GLU A 48 -33.16 -0.08 -7.07
CA GLU A 48 -33.22 0.28 -5.65
C GLU A 48 -32.74 -0.87 -4.74
N GLU A 49 -32.99 -2.12 -5.13
CA GLU A 49 -32.52 -3.31 -4.41
C GLU A 49 -30.99 -3.45 -4.45
N GLU A 50 -30.38 -3.19 -5.60
CA GLU A 50 -28.92 -3.22 -5.77
C GLU A 50 -28.26 -2.10 -4.95
N ASP A 51 -28.84 -0.90 -4.95
CA ASP A 51 -28.34 0.21 -4.12
C ASP A 51 -28.46 -0.10 -2.63
N GLN A 52 -29.57 -0.69 -2.18
CA GLN A 52 -29.73 -1.14 -0.80
C GLN A 52 -28.71 -2.21 -0.41
N ALA A 53 -28.44 -3.18 -1.30
CA ALA A 53 -27.43 -4.21 -1.08
C ALA A 53 -26.02 -3.60 -0.95
N VAL A 54 -25.68 -2.62 -1.79
CA VAL A 54 -24.41 -1.88 -1.72
C VAL A 54 -24.30 -1.12 -0.40
N LEU A 55 -25.36 -0.43 0.04
CA LEU A 55 -25.37 0.29 1.31
C LEU A 55 -25.21 -0.66 2.52
N ALA A 56 -25.86 -1.82 2.50
CA ALA A 56 -25.73 -2.84 3.53
C ALA A 56 -24.31 -3.44 3.58
N CYS A 57 -23.72 -3.72 2.40
CA CYS A 57 -22.33 -4.17 2.29
C CYS A 57 -21.37 -3.10 2.84
N ASN A 58 -21.52 -1.85 2.44
CA ASN A 58 -20.71 -0.74 2.90
C ASN A 58 -20.79 -0.56 4.42
N ARG A 59 -21.97 -0.73 5.01
CA ARG A 59 -22.15 -0.70 6.47
C ARG A 59 -21.33 -1.81 7.14
N ARG A 60 -21.44 -3.05 6.68
CA ARG A 60 -20.69 -4.20 7.22
C ARG A 60 -19.18 -4.00 7.10
N VAL A 61 -18.71 -3.47 5.97
CA VAL A 61 -17.29 -3.16 5.76
C VAL A 61 -16.82 -2.09 6.74
N ARG A 62 -17.59 -1.03 6.96
CA ARG A 62 -17.26 0.01 7.96
C ARG A 62 -17.18 -0.56 9.37
N GLU A 63 -18.15 -1.38 9.77
CA GLU A 63 -18.15 -2.04 11.08
C GLU A 63 -16.97 -3.02 11.26
N HIS A 64 -16.60 -3.74 10.20
CA HIS A 64 -15.42 -4.58 10.20
C HIS A 64 -14.15 -3.76 10.36
N ASN A 65 -13.98 -2.70 9.55
CA ASN A 65 -12.81 -1.84 9.60
C ASN A 65 -12.67 -1.17 10.98
N ALA A 66 -13.78 -0.70 11.57
CA ALA A 66 -13.77 -0.14 12.92
C ALA A 66 -13.27 -1.16 13.97
N ARG A 67 -13.73 -2.42 13.88
CA ARG A 67 -13.25 -3.49 14.78
C ARG A 67 -11.77 -3.80 14.58
N VAL A 68 -11.31 -3.85 13.34
CA VAL A 68 -9.89 -4.11 13.02
C VAL A 68 -8.99 -2.98 13.53
N LEU A 69 -9.40 -1.72 13.35
CA LEU A 69 -8.66 -0.56 13.85
C LEU A 69 -8.58 -0.57 15.38
N ALA A 70 -9.70 -0.77 16.07
CA ALA A 70 -9.71 -0.87 17.53
C ALA A 70 -8.82 -2.02 18.04
N GLU A 71 -8.80 -3.15 17.35
CA GLU A 71 -7.92 -4.27 17.71
C GLU A 71 -6.44 -3.93 17.50
N ARG A 72 -6.08 -3.25 16.42
CA ARG A 72 -4.71 -2.79 16.17
C ARG A 72 -4.26 -1.82 17.25
N GLU A 73 -5.07 -0.83 17.59
CA GLU A 73 -4.77 0.13 18.66
C GLU A 73 -4.55 -0.56 20.01
N ARG A 74 -5.37 -1.58 20.34
CA ARG A 74 -5.17 -2.39 21.56
C ARG A 74 -3.83 -3.13 21.54
N GLN A 75 -3.48 -3.72 20.41
CA GLN A 75 -2.21 -4.44 20.26
C GLN A 75 -1.00 -3.51 20.32
N GLU A 76 -1.07 -2.34 19.68
CA GLU A 76 -0.04 -1.32 19.72
C GLU A 76 0.15 -0.77 21.13
N ALA A 77 -0.94 -0.43 21.84
CA ALA A 77 -0.87 0.00 23.23
C ALA A 77 -0.26 -1.08 24.14
N ALA A 78 -0.59 -2.36 23.92
CA ALA A 78 0.00 -3.47 24.66
C ALA A 78 1.50 -3.65 24.37
N ARG A 79 1.92 -3.48 23.10
CA ARG A 79 3.34 -3.49 22.73
C ARG A 79 4.10 -2.35 23.38
N GLN A 80 3.58 -1.12 23.29
CA GLN A 80 4.19 0.05 23.89
C GLN A 80 4.33 -0.10 25.41
N ARG A 81 3.33 -0.64 26.10
CA ARG A 81 3.43 -0.91 27.54
C ARG A 81 4.57 -1.87 27.87
N ARG A 82 4.71 -2.96 27.12
CA ARG A 82 5.81 -3.93 27.31
C ARG A 82 7.18 -3.32 27.03
N GLU A 83 7.29 -2.46 26.03
CA GLU A 83 8.53 -1.72 25.74
C GLU A 83 8.87 -0.75 26.86
N ASN A 84 7.90 0.08 27.28
CA ASN A 84 8.07 1.01 28.40
C ASN A 84 8.46 0.28 29.70
N GLU A 85 7.88 -0.88 29.98
CA GLU A 85 8.23 -1.70 31.15
C GLU A 85 9.67 -2.22 31.07
N ARG A 86 10.12 -2.64 29.88
CA ARG A 86 11.50 -3.08 29.65
C ARG A 86 12.48 -1.92 29.79
N GLU A 87 12.16 -0.76 29.24
CA GLU A 87 12.98 0.45 29.38
C GLU A 87 13.03 0.90 30.84
N ALA A 88 11.90 0.97 31.53
CA ALA A 88 11.85 1.32 32.95
C ALA A 88 12.65 0.33 33.81
N ALA A 89 12.58 -0.98 33.51
CA ALA A 89 13.40 -1.98 34.19
C ALA A 89 14.90 -1.80 33.90
N LYS A 90 15.27 -1.45 32.66
CA LYS A 90 16.66 -1.15 32.29
C LYS A 90 17.17 0.08 33.04
N VAL A 91 16.39 1.15 33.08
CA VAL A 91 16.71 2.38 33.83
C VAL A 91 16.88 2.07 35.32
N ARG A 92 15.94 1.34 35.93
CA ARG A 92 16.04 0.92 37.34
C ARG A 92 17.31 0.11 37.61
N LYS A 93 17.72 -0.79 36.71
CA LYS A 93 18.96 -1.56 36.87
C LYS A 93 20.23 -0.71 36.71
N SER A 94 20.17 0.37 35.94
CA SER A 94 21.30 1.26 35.72
C SER A 94 21.41 2.38 36.74
N MET A 95 20.52 2.47 37.73
CA MET A 95 20.53 3.53 38.75
C MET A 95 20.63 2.96 40.16
N CYS A 96 21.29 3.70 41.05
CA CYS A 96 21.30 3.39 42.47
C CYS A 96 19.88 3.52 43.04
N GLY A 97 19.45 2.54 43.85
CA GLY A 97 18.12 2.53 44.46
C GLY A 97 17.91 3.61 45.53
N GLU A 98 18.97 4.20 46.06
CA GLU A 98 18.91 5.19 47.16
C GLU A 98 19.15 6.62 46.66
N CYS A 99 20.28 6.88 46.01
CA CYS A 99 20.66 8.22 45.53
C CYS A 99 20.32 8.48 44.06
N PHE A 100 19.71 7.53 43.34
CA PHE A 100 19.31 7.67 41.93
C PHE A 100 20.43 8.16 40.99
N THR A 101 21.69 7.87 41.33
CA THR A 101 22.84 8.12 40.45
C THR A 101 23.01 6.96 39.48
N VAL A 102 23.53 7.23 38.28
CA VAL A 102 23.83 6.18 37.30
C VAL A 102 24.93 5.27 37.85
N LEU A 103 24.66 3.97 37.89
CA LEU A 103 25.61 2.97 38.35
C LEU A 103 26.73 2.80 37.30
N PRO A 104 28.00 2.73 37.74
CA PRO A 104 29.10 2.34 36.87
C PRO A 104 28.96 0.86 36.45
N ALA A 105 29.80 0.41 35.51
CA ALA A 105 29.77 -0.96 35.00
C ALA A 105 29.93 -2.06 36.08
N SER A 106 30.49 -1.71 37.25
CA SER A 106 30.59 -2.59 38.41
C SER A 106 29.25 -2.88 39.09
N GLY A 107 28.21 -2.08 38.82
CA GLY A 107 26.88 -2.23 39.44
C GLY A 107 26.79 -1.78 40.89
N VAL A 108 27.88 -1.25 41.48
CA VAL A 108 27.93 -0.77 42.87
C VAL A 108 27.90 0.76 42.91
N CYS A 109 27.06 1.33 43.77
CA CYS A 109 27.01 2.78 43.95
C CYS A 109 28.21 3.26 44.76
N GLY A 110 29.01 4.17 44.20
CA GLY A 110 30.13 4.78 44.92
C GLY A 110 29.78 6.05 45.70
N ASN A 111 28.51 6.46 45.69
CA ASN A 111 28.07 7.73 46.29
C ASN A 111 27.13 7.54 47.49
N CYS A 112 26.48 6.38 47.55
CA CYS A 112 25.72 5.90 48.68
C CYS A 112 26.64 4.93 49.45
N CYS A 113 27.38 5.47 50.41
CA CYS A 113 28.32 4.74 51.27
C CYS A 113 27.69 4.54 52.65
#